data_AF-A0A2S8G6D9-F1
#
_entry.id   AF-A0A2S8G6D9-F1
#
_cell.length_a   1.000
_cell.length_b   1.000
_cell.length_c   1.000
_cell.angle_alpha   90.00
_cell.angle_beta   90.00
_cell.angle_gamma   90.00
#
_symmetry.space_group_name_H-M   'P 1'
#
loop_
_entity.id
_entity.type
_entity.pdbx_description
1 polymer ?
#
loop_
_entity_poly.entity_id
_entity_poly.type
_entity_poly.pdbx_seq_one_letter_code
_entity_poly.pdbx_strand_id
1 'polypeptide(L)'
;MTLRLRDGRYSLAFLFWLVGGIAAVIAISAAMVGAMRQKEEISTVKVDRCYQEFSRIEGISEVEVEADCHEGTCYPTIVSFSIDRLPGSLVRINAAHGALTFLDSSQVLERIQIVQIGVWKVEGYGALENRDPSGGLRPIPFGVSGIETGAKGRYRASFPCNVNCIQDVIDNYEVLESFLRSCPKRERPGSLESEDDNWRERIKYWVVEEKAEIIPDSK
;
A
#
# COMPACT_ATOMS: atom_id res chain seq x y z
N MET A 1 48.71 36.71 -22.73
CA MET A 1 49.84 36.24 -21.90
C MET A 1 49.57 34.79 -21.55
N THR A 2 50.29 33.89 -22.21
CA THR A 2 50.04 32.44 -22.25
C THR A 2 50.89 31.75 -21.19
N LEU A 3 50.30 30.97 -20.29
CA LEU A 3 51.03 30.17 -19.32
C LEU A 3 51.35 28.80 -19.92
N ARG A 4 52.65 28.57 -20.20
CA ARG A 4 53.24 27.24 -20.36
C ARG A 4 53.57 26.67 -18.98
N LEU A 5 53.16 25.43 -18.74
CA LEU A 5 53.51 24.62 -17.58
C LEU A 5 54.89 23.97 -17.77
N ARG A 6 55.85 24.40 -16.96
CA ARG A 6 57.06 23.63 -16.60
C ARG A 6 57.39 24.05 -15.17
N ASP A 7 57.57 23.08 -14.28
CA ASP A 7 57.82 23.19 -12.84
C ASP A 7 56.55 23.21 -11.96
N GLY A 8 56.34 22.10 -11.26
CA GLY A 8 55.20 21.83 -10.39
C GLY A 8 55.16 22.73 -9.16
N ARG A 9 54.51 23.89 -9.30
CA ARG A 9 54.04 24.70 -8.17
C ARG A 9 52.56 24.98 -8.36
N TYR A 10 51.72 24.21 -7.68
CA TYR A 10 50.30 24.53 -7.57
C TYR A 10 50.17 25.83 -6.77
N SER A 11 49.42 26.80 -7.28
CA SER A 11 49.09 28.01 -6.53
C SER A 11 48.36 27.61 -5.24
N LEU A 12 48.73 28.20 -4.11
CA LEU A 12 48.02 28.01 -2.83
C LEU A 12 46.50 28.21 -2.99
N ALA A 13 46.07 29.12 -3.85
CA ALA A 13 44.66 29.35 -4.17
C ALA A 13 43.98 28.14 -4.83
N PHE A 14 44.69 27.37 -5.67
CA PHE A 14 44.18 26.15 -6.29
C PHE A 14 44.04 25.01 -5.26
N LEU A 15 44.99 24.91 -4.33
CA LEU A 15 44.90 23.97 -3.20
C LEU A 15 43.73 24.31 -2.26
N PHE A 16 43.51 25.60 -1.95
CA PHE A 16 42.36 26.03 -1.16
C PHE A 16 41.02 25.77 -1.87
N TRP A 17 40.96 25.99 -3.18
CA TRP A 17 39.74 25.71 -3.96
C TRP A 17 39.44 24.21 -4.04
N LEU A 18 40.47 23.36 -4.21
CA LEU A 18 40.35 21.92 -4.20
C LEU A 18 39.89 21.39 -2.83
N VAL A 19 40.53 21.84 -1.75
CA VAL A 19 40.17 21.42 -0.37
C VAL A 19 38.78 21.93 0.00
N GLY A 20 38.43 23.17 -0.34
CA GLY A 20 37.09 23.72 -0.14
C GLY A 20 36.01 22.99 -0.93
N GLY A 21 36.30 22.62 -2.18
CA GLY A 21 35.41 21.82 -3.02
C GLY A 21 35.18 20.41 -2.45
N ILE A 22 36.24 19.74 -1.99
CA ILE A 22 36.14 18.42 -1.35
C ILE A 22 35.32 18.51 -0.05
N ALA A 23 35.56 19.53 0.78
CA ALA A 23 34.81 19.74 2.02
C ALA A 23 33.31 19.97 1.76
N ALA A 24 32.97 20.74 0.71
CA ALA A 24 31.58 20.97 0.32
C ALA A 24 30.88 19.69 -0.16
N VAL A 25 31.57 18.86 -0.95
CA VAL A 25 31.02 17.56 -1.40
C VAL A 25 30.78 16.63 -0.22
N ILE A 26 31.74 16.54 0.73
CA ILE A 26 31.59 15.72 1.94
C ILE A 26 30.40 16.19 2.79
N ALA A 27 30.24 17.51 2.97
CA ALA A 27 29.13 18.07 3.73
C ALA A 27 27.77 17.76 3.09
N ILE A 28 27.66 17.86 1.76
CA ILE A 28 26.44 17.51 1.02
C ILE A 28 26.14 16.02 1.16
N SER A 29 27.15 15.15 0.98
CA SER A 29 26.97 13.71 1.14
C SER A 29 26.54 13.34 2.56
N ALA A 30 27.13 13.96 3.59
CA ALA A 30 26.75 13.73 4.98
C ALA A 30 25.30 14.17 5.27
N ALA A 31 24.88 15.32 4.73
CA ALA A 31 23.50 15.80 4.84
C ALA A 31 22.51 14.87 4.13
N MET A 32 22.84 14.37 2.94
CA MET A 32 22.01 13.39 2.23
C MET A 32 21.88 12.07 3.00
N VAL A 33 22.99 11.57 3.57
CA VAL A 33 22.97 10.35 4.41
C VAL A 33 22.15 10.56 5.68
N GLY A 34 22.26 11.72 6.33
CA GLY A 34 21.44 12.07 7.49
C GLY A 34 19.95 12.12 7.16
N ALA A 35 19.58 12.76 6.05
CA ALA A 35 18.19 12.82 5.59
C ALA A 35 17.63 11.44 5.20
N MET A 36 18.44 10.57 4.58
CA MET A 36 18.05 9.20 4.27
C MET A 36 17.80 8.38 5.54
N ARG A 37 18.70 8.45 6.53
CA ARG A 37 18.52 7.77 7.83
C ARG A 37 17.28 8.26 8.58
N GLN A 38 17.04 9.56 8.61
CA GLN A 38 15.86 10.12 9.28
C GLN A 38 14.56 9.66 8.62
N LYS A 39 14.53 9.59 7.29
CA LYS A 39 13.36 9.07 6.55
C LYS A 39 13.11 7.59 6.84
N GLU A 40 14.17 6.78 6.88
CA GLU A 40 14.11 5.37 7.23
C GLU A 40 13.60 5.16 8.66
N GLU A 41 14.08 5.96 9.63
CA GLU A 41 13.62 5.90 11.02
C GLU A 41 12.14 6.28 11.17
N ILE A 42 11.69 7.37 10.53
CA ILE A 42 10.26 7.78 10.52
C ILE A 42 9.38 6.69 9.89
N SER A 43 9.89 6.03 8.86
CA SER A 43 9.20 4.97 8.15
C SER A 43 8.97 3.75 9.04
N THR A 44 10.03 3.24 9.68
CA THR A 44 9.94 2.11 10.62
C THR A 44 9.00 2.42 11.77
N VAL A 45 9.07 3.64 12.33
CA VAL A 45 8.16 4.08 13.41
C VAL A 45 6.68 4.01 12.99
N LYS A 46 6.35 4.34 11.74
CA LYS A 46 4.95 4.27 11.26
C LYS A 46 4.45 2.84 11.09
N VAL A 47 5.30 1.94 10.60
CA VAL A 47 4.98 0.50 10.44
C VAL A 47 4.84 -0.16 11.81
N ASP A 48 5.80 0.05 12.71
CA ASP A 48 5.76 -0.48 14.07
C ASP A 48 4.52 0.01 14.83
N ARG A 49 4.17 1.29 14.66
CA ARG A 49 2.96 1.84 15.27
C ARG A 49 1.70 1.19 14.71
N CYS A 50 1.61 1.01 13.40
CA CYS A 50 0.48 0.31 12.77
C CYS A 50 0.35 -1.11 13.33
N TYR A 51 1.45 -1.86 13.39
CA TYR A 51 1.48 -3.20 13.95
C TYR A 51 1.02 -3.23 15.42
N GLN A 52 1.52 -2.29 16.25
CA GLN A 52 1.15 -2.20 17.65
C GLN A 52 -0.34 -1.88 17.86
N GLU A 53 -0.91 -0.98 17.06
CA GLU A 53 -2.34 -0.65 17.19
C GLU A 53 -3.22 -1.83 16.75
N PHE A 54 -2.91 -2.47 15.62
CA PHE A 54 -3.68 -3.65 15.19
C PHE A 54 -3.54 -4.83 16.15
N SER A 55 -2.35 -5.04 16.72
CA SER A 55 -2.12 -6.11 17.71
C SER A 55 -2.85 -5.89 19.04
N ARG A 56 -3.45 -4.71 19.27
CA ARG A 56 -4.31 -4.41 20.43
C ARG A 56 -5.79 -4.65 20.15
N ILE A 57 -6.18 -4.86 18.89
CA ILE A 57 -7.57 -5.15 18.55
C ILE A 57 -7.94 -6.52 19.11
N GLU A 58 -8.99 -6.57 19.92
CA GLU A 58 -9.47 -7.82 20.51
C GLU A 58 -10.07 -8.73 19.44
N GLY A 59 -9.73 -10.02 19.48
CA GLY A 59 -10.28 -11.03 18.59
C GLY A 59 -9.50 -11.24 17.28
N ILE A 60 -8.33 -10.61 17.14
CA ILE A 60 -7.39 -10.87 16.03
C ILE A 60 -5.98 -11.21 16.53
N SER A 61 -5.25 -11.96 15.72
CA SER A 61 -3.87 -12.40 15.97
C SER A 61 -3.07 -12.47 14.67
N GLU A 62 -1.79 -12.85 14.77
CA GLU A 62 -0.90 -13.05 13.61
C GLU A 62 -0.86 -11.84 12.66
N VAL A 63 -0.81 -10.64 13.25
CA VAL A 63 -0.83 -9.39 12.50
C VAL A 63 0.46 -9.23 11.70
N GLU A 64 0.34 -8.92 10.41
CA GLU A 64 1.44 -8.51 9.56
C GLU A 64 1.09 -7.18 8.89
N VAL A 65 2.08 -6.32 8.70
CA VAL A 65 1.90 -5.01 8.06
C VAL A 65 2.87 -4.91 6.90
N GLU A 66 2.33 -4.73 5.70
CA GLU A 66 3.11 -4.41 4.51
C GLU A 66 3.10 -2.89 4.29
N ALA A 67 4.22 -2.38 3.79
CA ALA A 67 4.40 -0.97 3.56
C ALA A 67 4.97 -0.70 2.18
N ASP A 68 4.38 0.28 1.50
CA ASP A 68 4.92 0.80 0.24
C ASP A 68 5.88 1.95 0.52
N CYS A 69 7.13 1.77 0.08
CA CYS A 69 8.20 2.75 0.21
C CYS A 69 8.30 3.62 -1.04
N HIS A 70 7.98 4.91 -0.91
CA HIS A 70 8.17 5.89 -1.98
C HIS A 70 9.08 7.02 -1.51
N GLU A 71 10.10 7.36 -2.31
CA GLU A 71 11.05 8.44 -2.03
C GLU A 71 11.69 8.39 -0.62
N GLY A 72 11.95 7.17 -0.15
CA GLY A 72 12.56 6.89 1.17
C GLY A 72 11.59 6.92 2.35
N THR A 73 10.30 7.13 2.13
CA THR A 73 9.28 7.02 3.19
C THR A 73 8.39 5.82 2.93
N CYS A 74 8.30 4.87 3.86
CA CYS A 74 7.32 3.80 3.77
C CYS A 74 6.06 4.16 4.54
N TYR A 75 4.94 3.76 3.94
CA TYR A 75 3.61 3.94 4.50
C TYR A 75 2.97 2.56 4.61
N PRO A 76 2.39 2.20 5.77
CA PRO A 76 1.56 1.02 5.86
C PRO A 76 0.45 1.10 4.81
N THR A 77 0.35 0.09 3.96
CA THR A 77 -0.64 0.00 2.89
C THR A 77 -1.53 -1.22 3.05
N ILE A 78 -0.98 -2.35 3.48
CA ILE A 78 -1.76 -3.58 3.71
C ILE A 78 -1.56 -4.06 5.14
N VAL A 79 -2.65 -4.50 5.75
CA VAL A 79 -2.60 -5.27 7.01
C VAL A 79 -3.20 -6.65 6.76
N SER A 80 -2.50 -7.66 7.25
CA SER A 80 -2.91 -9.04 7.28
C SER A 80 -3.13 -9.48 8.73
N PHE A 81 -4.15 -10.28 9.02
CA PHE A 81 -4.37 -10.82 10.35
C PHE A 81 -5.28 -12.07 10.32
N SER A 82 -5.22 -12.84 11.40
CA SER A 82 -6.07 -13.99 11.70
C SER A 82 -7.16 -13.58 12.71
N ILE A 83 -8.31 -14.24 12.69
CA ILE A 83 -9.41 -14.04 13.65
C ILE A 83 -9.33 -15.14 14.71
N ASP A 84 -9.21 -14.78 15.98
CA ASP A 84 -8.92 -15.72 17.09
C ASP A 84 -9.96 -16.84 17.21
N ARG A 85 -11.24 -16.50 17.00
CA ARG A 85 -12.34 -17.47 17.06
C ARG A 85 -12.45 -18.38 15.83
N LEU A 86 -11.64 -18.16 14.79
CA LEU A 86 -11.66 -18.91 13.53
C LEU A 86 -10.24 -19.35 13.14
N PRO A 87 -9.74 -20.49 13.66
CA PRO A 87 -8.39 -20.97 13.37
C PRO A 87 -8.15 -21.16 11.87
N GLY A 88 -7.02 -20.65 11.37
CA GLY A 88 -6.66 -20.71 9.94
C GLY A 88 -7.39 -19.69 9.07
N SER A 89 -8.13 -18.75 9.67
CA SER A 89 -8.62 -17.57 8.96
C SER A 89 -7.46 -16.68 8.54
N LEU A 90 -7.65 -15.97 7.43
CA LEU A 90 -6.72 -14.96 6.96
C LEU A 90 -7.53 -13.81 6.37
N VAL A 91 -7.24 -12.60 6.79
CA VAL A 91 -7.83 -11.38 6.24
C VAL A 91 -6.68 -10.51 5.77
N ARG A 92 -6.71 -10.06 4.52
CA ARG A 92 -5.80 -9.01 4.02
C ARG A 92 -6.61 -7.85 3.49
N ILE A 93 -6.33 -6.67 4.01
CA ILE A 93 -7.00 -5.44 3.65
C ILE A 93 -6.00 -4.38 3.25
N ASN A 94 -6.36 -3.61 2.23
CA ASN A 94 -5.66 -2.41 1.85
C ASN A 94 -6.52 -1.20 2.24
N ALA A 95 -5.91 -0.13 2.71
CA ALA A 95 -6.59 1.15 2.92
C ALA A 95 -5.71 2.30 2.46
N ALA A 96 -6.33 3.47 2.24
CA ALA A 96 -5.62 4.64 1.74
C ALA A 96 -4.40 5.01 2.60
N HIS A 97 -3.36 5.59 1.97
CA HIS A 97 -2.12 5.98 2.65
C HIS A 97 -2.38 6.74 3.96
N GLY A 98 -1.84 6.23 5.06
CA GLY A 98 -1.96 6.83 6.39
C GLY A 98 -3.28 6.53 7.12
N ALA A 99 -4.27 5.93 6.47
CA ALA A 99 -5.51 5.50 7.13
C ALA A 99 -5.25 4.37 8.14
N LEU A 100 -4.24 3.54 7.89
CA LEU A 100 -3.88 2.41 8.76
C LEU A 100 -3.07 2.80 10.00
N THR A 101 -2.52 4.03 10.05
CA THR A 101 -1.59 4.45 11.11
C THR A 101 -2.28 4.78 12.44
N PHE A 102 -3.61 4.92 12.45
CA PHE A 102 -4.41 5.29 13.63
C PHE A 102 -5.81 4.66 13.54
N LEU A 103 -5.98 3.42 13.99
CA LEU A 103 -7.27 2.72 13.91
C LEU A 103 -7.66 2.05 15.22
N ASP A 104 -8.83 2.42 15.72
CA ASP A 104 -9.71 1.55 16.50
C ASP A 104 -10.43 0.60 15.52
N SER A 105 -10.64 -0.67 15.88
CA SER A 105 -11.30 -1.64 14.99
C SER A 105 -12.70 -1.20 14.54
N SER A 106 -13.37 -0.38 15.36
CA SER A 106 -14.71 0.17 15.11
C SER A 106 -14.72 1.46 14.28
N GLN A 107 -13.56 2.07 14.04
CA GLN A 107 -13.46 3.33 13.32
C GLN A 107 -13.88 3.15 11.85
N VAL A 108 -14.87 3.94 11.46
CA VAL A 108 -15.36 3.96 10.08
C VAL A 108 -14.28 4.50 9.16
N LEU A 109 -13.91 3.69 8.18
CA LEU A 109 -12.98 4.02 7.11
C LEU A 109 -13.74 4.49 5.88
N GLU A 110 -13.24 5.55 5.25
CA GLU A 110 -13.82 6.02 4.00
C GLU A 110 -13.70 4.96 2.90
N ARG A 111 -12.55 4.28 2.85
CA ARG A 111 -12.25 3.23 1.88
C ARG A 111 -11.52 2.07 2.56
N ILE A 112 -12.02 0.86 2.34
CA ILE A 112 -11.39 -0.41 2.70
C ILE A 112 -11.37 -1.24 1.43
N GLN A 113 -10.24 -1.77 1.03
CA GLN A 113 -10.16 -2.69 -0.08
C GLN A 113 -9.91 -4.10 0.45
N ILE A 114 -10.87 -5.00 0.24
CA ILE A 114 -10.73 -6.41 0.62
C ILE A 114 -9.84 -7.08 -0.42
N VAL A 115 -8.61 -7.44 -0.03
CA VAL A 115 -7.62 -8.08 -0.90
C VAL A 115 -7.78 -9.60 -0.86
N GLN A 116 -7.91 -10.16 0.34
CA GLN A 116 -8.01 -11.61 0.57
C GLN A 116 -8.87 -11.92 1.79
N ILE A 117 -9.69 -12.98 1.69
CA ILE A 117 -10.38 -13.61 2.82
C ILE A 117 -10.17 -15.13 2.70
N GLY A 118 -9.59 -15.74 3.74
CA GLY A 118 -9.14 -17.13 3.73
C GLY A 118 -8.14 -17.38 2.61
N VAL A 119 -8.39 -18.42 1.81
CA VAL A 119 -7.57 -18.75 0.63
C VAL A 119 -7.97 -17.97 -0.62
N TRP A 120 -8.99 -17.10 -0.57
CA TRP A 120 -9.54 -16.44 -1.75
C TRP A 120 -9.01 -15.03 -1.88
N LYS A 121 -8.27 -14.78 -2.94
CA LYS A 121 -7.74 -13.47 -3.30
C LYS A 121 -8.44 -12.91 -4.53
N VAL A 122 -8.69 -11.60 -4.55
CA VAL A 122 -9.25 -10.93 -5.71
C VAL A 122 -8.14 -10.33 -6.57
N GLU A 123 -8.16 -10.67 -7.86
CA GLU A 123 -7.30 -10.10 -8.89
C GLU A 123 -8.14 -9.47 -10.00
N GLY A 124 -7.55 -8.52 -10.72
CA GLY A 124 -8.25 -7.92 -11.84
C GLY A 124 -7.44 -6.90 -12.62
N TYR A 125 -8.13 -6.31 -13.58
CA TYR A 125 -7.63 -5.20 -14.37
C TYR A 125 -8.74 -4.19 -14.59
N GLY A 126 -8.43 -2.92 -14.46
CA GLY A 126 -9.36 -1.83 -14.60
C GLY A 126 -8.89 -0.78 -15.60
N ALA A 127 -9.80 0.15 -15.90
CA ALA A 127 -9.48 1.39 -16.57
C ALA A 127 -10.27 2.56 -15.97
N LEU A 128 -9.59 3.69 -15.79
CA LEU A 128 -10.20 4.97 -15.44
C LEU A 128 -10.40 5.78 -16.73
N GLU A 129 -11.62 6.21 -17.00
CA GLU A 129 -11.93 7.13 -18.08
C GLU A 129 -11.86 8.57 -17.55
N ASN A 130 -10.74 9.26 -17.82
CA ASN A 130 -10.63 10.71 -17.54
C ASN A 130 -11.26 11.51 -18.67
N ARG A 131 -11.88 12.65 -18.35
CA ARG A 131 -12.13 13.69 -19.35
C ARG A 131 -10.79 14.33 -19.72
N ASP A 132 -10.34 14.10 -20.95
CA ASP A 132 -9.23 14.89 -21.49
C ASP A 132 -9.66 16.37 -21.65
N PRO A 133 -8.71 17.31 -21.75
CA PRO A 133 -9.03 18.74 -21.91
C PRO A 133 -9.88 19.07 -23.15
N SER A 134 -10.00 18.14 -24.11
CA SER A 134 -10.85 18.24 -25.30
C SER A 134 -12.23 17.58 -25.15
N GLY A 135 -12.57 17.08 -23.96
CA GLY A 135 -13.88 16.48 -23.64
C GLY A 135 -14.01 15.00 -24.04
N GLY A 136 -12.93 14.35 -24.50
CA GLY A 136 -12.91 12.92 -24.81
C GLY A 136 -12.56 12.08 -23.59
N LEU A 137 -13.22 10.92 -23.44
CA LEU A 137 -12.85 9.93 -22.42
C LEU A 137 -11.67 9.09 -22.92
N ARG A 138 -10.55 9.10 -22.19
CA ARG A 138 -9.41 8.21 -22.47
C ARG A 138 -9.22 7.21 -21.32
N PRO A 139 -9.19 5.90 -21.60
CA PRO A 139 -8.96 4.90 -20.58
C PRO A 139 -7.49 4.87 -20.15
N ILE A 140 -7.25 4.91 -18.84
CA ILE A 140 -5.95 4.67 -18.20
C ILE A 140 -6.02 3.31 -17.52
N PRO A 141 -5.30 2.29 -18.02
CA PRO A 141 -5.33 0.97 -17.41
C PRO A 141 -4.61 0.89 -16.06
N PHE A 142 -5.08 0.03 -15.16
CA PHE A 142 -4.43 -0.27 -13.88
C PHE A 142 -4.73 -1.71 -13.41
N GLY A 143 -3.84 -2.28 -12.60
CA GLY A 143 -4.07 -3.58 -11.96
C GLY A 143 -4.94 -3.45 -10.71
N VAL A 144 -5.78 -4.45 -10.44
CA VAL A 144 -6.65 -4.50 -9.26
C VAL A 144 -6.22 -5.63 -8.36
N SER A 145 -5.97 -5.32 -7.09
CA SER A 145 -5.68 -6.29 -6.03
C SER A 145 -6.64 -6.04 -4.88
N GLY A 146 -7.87 -6.55 -5.03
CA GLY A 146 -8.97 -6.34 -4.07
C GLY A 146 -10.10 -5.45 -4.58
N ILE A 147 -11.26 -5.52 -3.92
CA ILE A 147 -12.45 -4.71 -4.26
C ILE A 147 -12.68 -3.66 -3.18
N GLU A 148 -12.83 -2.40 -3.59
CA GLU A 148 -13.05 -1.26 -2.68
C GLU A 148 -14.49 -1.21 -2.14
N THR A 149 -14.59 -1.27 -0.81
CA THR A 149 -15.75 -1.03 0.05
C THR A 149 -15.43 0.10 1.04
N GLY A 150 -16.17 0.25 2.14
CA GLY A 150 -16.05 1.37 3.08
C GLY A 150 -17.18 2.39 2.92
N ALA A 151 -17.21 3.40 3.78
CA ALA A 151 -18.30 4.39 3.80
C ALA A 151 -18.49 5.12 2.46
N LYS A 152 -17.39 5.34 1.73
CA LYS A 152 -17.31 5.94 0.38
C LYS A 152 -16.71 4.96 -0.64
N GLY A 153 -16.75 3.66 -0.37
CA GLY A 153 -16.18 2.64 -1.24
C GLY A 153 -16.93 2.54 -2.56
N ARG A 154 -16.19 2.58 -3.67
CA ARG A 154 -16.77 2.60 -5.03
C ARG A 154 -17.67 1.42 -5.36
N TYR A 155 -17.42 0.25 -4.76
CA TYR A 155 -18.17 -0.98 -5.04
C TYR A 155 -18.90 -1.52 -3.82
N ARG A 156 -19.11 -0.69 -2.79
CA ARG A 156 -19.80 -1.07 -1.54
C ARG A 156 -21.14 -1.78 -1.82
N ALA A 157 -21.92 -1.29 -2.77
CA ALA A 157 -23.24 -1.86 -3.10
C ALA A 157 -23.18 -3.29 -3.69
N SER A 158 -22.01 -3.73 -4.14
CA SER A 158 -21.80 -5.06 -4.73
C SER A 158 -21.45 -6.13 -3.69
N PHE A 159 -21.20 -5.75 -2.43
CA PHE A 159 -20.87 -6.68 -1.36
C PHE A 159 -22.12 -7.28 -0.68
N PRO A 160 -22.02 -8.50 -0.14
CA PRO A 160 -23.15 -9.18 0.51
C PRO A 160 -23.54 -8.59 1.87
N CYS A 161 -22.68 -7.76 2.46
CA CYS A 161 -22.88 -7.12 3.76
C CYS A 161 -22.20 -5.74 3.79
N ASN A 162 -22.54 -4.92 4.79
CA ASN A 162 -21.86 -3.64 5.00
C ASN A 162 -20.46 -3.90 5.59
N VAL A 163 -19.45 -3.30 4.97
CA VAL A 163 -18.07 -3.33 5.46
C VAL A 163 -17.54 -1.89 5.48
N ASN A 164 -17.56 -1.25 6.64
CA ASN A 164 -17.13 0.13 6.84
C ASN A 164 -15.96 0.26 7.80
N CYS A 165 -15.71 -0.73 8.65
CA CYS A 165 -14.59 -0.78 9.58
C CYS A 165 -13.98 -2.20 9.65
N ILE A 166 -12.93 -2.37 10.45
CA ILE A 166 -12.27 -3.68 10.65
C ILE A 166 -13.21 -4.65 11.36
N GLN A 167 -13.96 -4.16 12.34
CA GLN A 167 -14.91 -5.00 13.08
C GLN A 167 -15.97 -5.61 12.17
N ASP A 168 -16.47 -4.85 11.17
CA ASP A 168 -17.41 -5.38 10.18
C ASP A 168 -16.82 -6.58 9.40
N VAL A 169 -15.51 -6.55 9.10
CA VAL A 169 -14.83 -7.67 8.43
C VAL A 169 -14.75 -8.88 9.34
N ILE A 170 -14.41 -8.68 10.62
CA ILE A 170 -14.30 -9.75 11.63
C ILE A 170 -15.67 -10.40 11.87
N ASP A 171 -16.71 -9.59 11.98
CA ASP A 171 -18.07 -10.05 12.29
C ASP A 171 -18.69 -10.80 11.11
N ASN A 172 -18.37 -10.40 9.88
CA ASN A 172 -18.93 -10.96 8.64
C ASN A 172 -17.98 -11.90 7.89
N TYR A 173 -16.90 -12.38 8.51
CA TYR A 173 -15.85 -13.19 7.85
C TYR A 173 -16.42 -14.35 7.01
N GLU A 174 -17.28 -15.19 7.59
CA GLU A 174 -17.84 -16.36 6.91
C GLU A 174 -18.73 -15.97 5.71
N VAL A 175 -19.46 -14.86 5.82
CA VAL A 175 -20.30 -14.32 4.73
C VAL A 175 -19.42 -13.83 3.59
N LEU A 176 -18.34 -13.12 3.92
CA LEU A 176 -17.37 -12.61 2.94
C LEU A 176 -16.62 -13.76 2.26
N GLU A 177 -16.17 -14.77 3.01
CA GLU A 177 -15.48 -15.94 2.46
C GLU A 177 -16.40 -16.73 1.50
N SER A 178 -17.66 -16.95 1.90
CA SER A 178 -18.67 -17.61 1.06
C SER A 178 -18.94 -16.83 -0.24
N PHE A 179 -19.03 -15.50 -0.14
CA PHE A 179 -19.16 -14.64 -1.30
C PHE A 179 -17.97 -14.76 -2.25
N LEU A 180 -16.74 -14.65 -1.75
CA LEU A 180 -15.54 -14.77 -2.59
C LEU A 180 -15.42 -16.15 -3.24
N ARG A 181 -15.80 -17.23 -2.54
CA ARG A 181 -15.86 -18.59 -3.12
C ARG A 181 -16.81 -18.68 -4.32
N SER A 182 -17.88 -17.89 -4.30
CA SER A 182 -18.87 -17.84 -5.39
C SER A 182 -18.50 -16.87 -6.51
N CYS A 183 -17.45 -16.06 -6.33
CA CYS A 183 -17.07 -15.05 -7.29
C CYS A 183 -16.57 -15.63 -8.63
N PRO A 184 -16.55 -14.80 -9.69
CA PRO A 184 -16.09 -15.19 -11.01
C PRO A 184 -14.64 -15.70 -11.02
N LYS A 185 -14.36 -16.65 -11.92
CA LYS A 185 -13.03 -17.22 -12.15
C LYS A 185 -12.34 -16.53 -13.33
N ARG A 186 -11.03 -16.71 -13.46
CA ARG A 186 -10.22 -16.03 -14.49
C ARG A 186 -10.70 -16.28 -15.92
N GLU A 187 -11.22 -17.47 -16.22
CA GLU A 187 -11.72 -17.85 -17.55
C GLU A 187 -13.03 -17.14 -17.89
N ARG A 188 -13.78 -16.70 -16.88
CA ARG A 188 -15.05 -15.98 -17.02
C ARG A 188 -15.11 -14.85 -15.99
N PRO A 189 -14.36 -13.75 -16.20
CA PRO A 189 -14.24 -12.69 -15.22
C PRO A 189 -15.55 -11.92 -15.05
N GLY A 190 -15.78 -11.41 -13.84
CA GLY A 190 -16.85 -10.46 -13.54
C GLY A 190 -16.51 -9.06 -14.04
N SER A 191 -17.49 -8.18 -14.00
CA SER A 191 -17.32 -6.76 -14.29
C SER A 191 -18.04 -5.93 -13.25
N LEU A 192 -17.38 -4.89 -12.75
CA LEU A 192 -17.98 -3.85 -11.92
C LEU A 192 -17.70 -2.51 -12.56
N GLU A 193 -18.67 -1.61 -12.48
CA GLU A 193 -18.53 -0.23 -12.95
C GLU A 193 -18.92 0.69 -11.81
N SER A 194 -18.15 1.74 -11.59
CA SER A 194 -18.53 2.86 -10.72
C SER A 194 -18.48 4.16 -11.51
N GLU A 195 -19.40 5.05 -11.21
CA GLU A 195 -19.43 6.41 -11.75
C GLU A 195 -19.37 7.37 -10.57
N ASP A 196 -18.28 8.12 -10.50
CA ASP A 196 -18.08 9.26 -9.61
C ASP A 196 -18.23 10.54 -10.45
N ASP A 197 -18.54 11.68 -9.84
CA ASP A 197 -18.91 12.94 -10.52
C ASP A 197 -17.87 13.41 -11.56
N ASN A 198 -16.63 12.93 -11.45
CA ASN A 198 -15.51 13.31 -12.32
C ASN A 198 -14.92 12.15 -13.13
N TRP A 199 -15.26 10.89 -12.83
CA TRP A 199 -14.57 9.72 -13.39
C TRP A 199 -15.49 8.51 -13.52
N ARG A 200 -15.33 7.77 -14.62
CA ARG A 200 -15.91 6.43 -14.75
C ARG A 200 -14.83 5.38 -14.61
N GLU A 201 -15.03 4.44 -13.71
CA GLU A 201 -14.13 3.32 -13.50
C GLU A 201 -14.81 2.02 -13.87
N ARG A 202 -14.12 1.19 -14.64
CA ARG A 202 -14.58 -0.17 -14.96
C ARG A 202 -13.50 -1.15 -14.61
N ILE A 203 -13.83 -2.16 -13.82
CA ILE A 203 -12.93 -3.24 -13.46
C ILE A 203 -13.47 -4.57 -13.95
N LYS A 204 -12.58 -5.40 -14.48
CA LYS A 204 -12.80 -6.83 -14.59
C LYS A 204 -12.07 -7.51 -13.45
N TYR A 205 -12.76 -8.40 -12.75
CA TYR A 205 -12.24 -9.05 -11.56
C TYR A 205 -12.53 -10.55 -11.57
N TRP A 206 -11.70 -11.31 -10.88
CA TRP A 206 -11.87 -12.72 -10.61
C TRP A 206 -11.22 -13.07 -9.27
N VAL A 207 -11.57 -14.23 -8.73
CA VAL A 207 -10.90 -14.78 -7.56
C VAL A 207 -9.90 -15.86 -7.95
N VAL A 208 -8.83 -15.97 -7.17
CA VAL A 208 -7.85 -17.04 -7.23
C VAL A 208 -7.69 -17.68 -5.85
N GLU A 209 -7.36 -18.97 -5.83
CA GLU A 209 -6.94 -19.63 -4.60
C GLU A 209 -5.46 -19.34 -4.36
N GLU A 210 -5.15 -18.61 -3.29
CA GLU A 210 -3.82 -18.40 -2.77
C GLU A 210 -3.73 -19.13 -1.43
N LYS A 211 -3.05 -20.27 -1.42
CA LYS A 211 -2.77 -20.97 -0.17
C LYS A 211 -1.80 -20.10 0.63
N ALA A 212 -2.13 -19.82 1.89
CA ALA A 212 -1.18 -19.24 2.81
C ALA A 212 0.08 -20.12 2.80
N GLU A 213 1.22 -19.54 2.42
CA GLU A 213 2.51 -20.18 2.70
C GLU A 213 2.64 -20.18 4.22
N ILE A 214 2.35 -21.32 4.85
CA ILE A 214 2.67 -21.53 6.26
C ILE A 214 4.20 -21.46 6.31
N ILE A 215 4.75 -20.34 6.77
CA ILE A 215 6.16 -20.25 7.12
C ILE A 215 6.31 -21.19 8.33
N PRO A 216 6.98 -22.36 8.20
CA PRO A 216 7.16 -23.22 9.34
C PRO A 216 8.04 -22.49 10.35
N ASP A 217 7.62 -22.48 11.62
CA ASP A 217 8.40 -21.93 12.73
C ASP A 217 9.86 -22.36 12.59
N SER A 218 10.73 -21.38 12.37
CA SER A 218 12.18 -21.59 12.38
C SER A 218 12.56 -21.99 13.81
N LYS A 219 12.78 -23.30 14.02
CA LYS A 219 13.33 -23.87 15.26
C LYS A 219 14.75 -23.40 15.53
#